data_AF-A0A0P9E535-F1
#
_entry.id   AF-A0A0P9E535-F1
#
_cell.length_a   1.000
_cell.length_b   1.000
_cell.length_c   1.000
_cell.angle_alpha   90.00
_cell.angle_beta   90.00
_cell.angle_gamma   90.00
#
_symmetry.space_group_name_H-M   'P 1'
#
loop_
_entity.id
_entity.type
_entity.pdbx_description
1 polymer ?
#
loop_
_entity_poly.entity_id
_entity_poly.type
_entity_poly.pdbx_seq_one_letter_code
_entity_poly.pdbx_strand_id
1 'polypeptide(L)' 'MSKRTTILLDKELYEELVKESLRRYGTVKALSKVLNSILLETFKGKREMLRLIYSEKAAKTTCEEFEKFRRELSRRLES' A
#
# COMPACT_ATOMS: atom_id res chain seq x y z
N MET A 1 8.39 -17.41 4.22
CA MET A 1 8.44 -17.93 5.61
C MET A 1 7.19 -17.48 6.35
N SER A 2 6.37 -18.40 6.86
CA SER A 2 5.21 -18.05 7.70
C SER A 2 5.63 -17.98 9.17
N LYS A 3 5.24 -16.92 9.87
CA LYS A 3 5.36 -16.81 11.33
C LYS A 3 3.98 -17.06 11.95
N ARG A 4 3.91 -17.82 13.04
CA ARG A 4 2.66 -18.01 13.80
C ARG A 4 2.47 -16.81 14.72
N THR A 5 1.30 -16.21 14.64
CA THR A 5 0.89 -15.08 15.47
C THR A 5 -0.55 -15.31 15.89
N THR A 6 -0.85 -15.10 17.18
CA THR A 6 -2.22 -15.04 17.67
C THR A 6 -2.73 -13.60 17.50
N ILE A 7 -3.90 -13.44 16.90
CA ILE A 7 -4.52 -12.14 16.65
C ILE A 7 -5.93 -12.20 17.24
N LEU A 8 -6.30 -11.18 18.00
CA LEU A 8 -7.67 -10.98 18.45
C LEU A 8 -8.40 -10.17 17.37
N LEU A 9 -9.55 -10.67 16.93
CA LEU A 9 -10.40 -10.02 15.94
C LEU A 9 -11.74 -9.70 16.58
N ASP A 10 -12.26 -8.52 16.29
CA ASP A 10 -13.64 -8.19 16.63
C ASP A 10 -14.59 -9.13 15.91
N LYS A 11 -15.76 -9.37 16.52
CA LYS A 11 -16.74 -10.35 16.03
C LYS A 11 -17.10 -10.11 14.56
N GLU A 12 -17.39 -8.87 14.20
CA GLU A 12 -17.79 -8.47 12.85
C GLU A 12 -16.68 -8.75 11.82
N LEU A 13 -15.44 -8.45 12.19
CA LEU A 13 -14.25 -8.71 11.37
C LEU A 13 -14.01 -10.21 11.18
N TYR A 14 -14.16 -10.99 12.24
CA TYR A 14 -14.02 -12.45 12.19
C TYR A 14 -15.07 -13.08 11.26
N GLU A 15 -16.34 -12.68 11.40
CA GLU A 15 -17.44 -13.19 10.58
C GLU A 15 -17.22 -12.90 9.09
N GLU A 16 -16.78 -11.68 8.76
CA GLU A 16 -16.52 -11.30 7.38
C GLU A 16 -15.33 -12.08 6.79
N LEU A 17 -14.28 -12.30 7.58
CA LEU A 17 -13.15 -13.15 7.20
C LEU A 17 -13.57 -14.61 6.95
N VAL A 18 -14.47 -15.16 7.77
CA VAL A 18 -15.01 -16.51 7.62
C VAL A 18 -15.80 -16.63 6.33
N LYS A 19 -16.73 -15.70 6.07
CA LYS A 19 -17.49 -15.65 4.82
C LYS A 19 -16.57 -15.59 3.61
N GLU A 20 -15.56 -14.75 3.65
CA GLU A 20 -14.62 -14.60 2.55
C GLU A 20 -13.75 -15.85 2.33
N SER A 21 -13.35 -16.52 3.42
CA SER A 21 -12.63 -17.79 3.36
C SER A 21 -13.48 -18.91 2.76
N LEU A 22 -14.76 -18.99 3.13
CA LEU A 22 -15.71 -19.93 2.54
C LEU A 22 -15.97 -19.60 1.06
N ARG A 23 -16.15 -18.32 0.72
CA ARG A 23 -16.41 -17.87 -0.65
C ARG A 23 -15.25 -18.17 -1.60
N ARG A 24 -14.00 -17.90 -1.19
CA ARG A 24 -12.81 -18.08 -2.04
C ARG A 24 -12.26 -19.50 -2.05
N TYR A 25 -12.35 -20.21 -0.94
CA TYR A 25 -11.64 -21.49 -0.75
C TYR A 25 -12.53 -22.64 -0.29
N GLY A 26 -13.84 -22.42 -0.06
CA GLY A 26 -14.77 -23.46 0.41
C GLY A 26 -14.48 -23.97 1.82
N THR A 27 -13.57 -23.33 2.57
CA THR A 27 -13.14 -23.80 3.89
C THR A 27 -12.72 -22.64 4.79
N VAL A 28 -12.98 -22.78 6.09
CA VAL A 28 -12.48 -21.86 7.13
C VAL A 28 -11.00 -22.06 7.46
N LYS A 29 -10.40 -23.17 7.03
CA LYS A 29 -8.96 -23.43 7.24
C LYS A 29 -8.06 -22.44 6.49
N ALA A 30 -8.60 -21.72 5.50
CA ALA A 30 -7.90 -20.72 4.71
C ALA A 30 -7.93 -19.31 5.31
N LEU A 31 -8.48 -19.11 6.51
CA LEU A 31 -8.58 -17.79 7.18
C LEU A 31 -7.25 -17.04 7.23
N SER A 32 -6.15 -17.71 7.63
CA SER A 32 -4.82 -17.09 7.67
C SER A 32 -4.33 -16.63 6.30
N LYS A 33 -4.70 -17.35 5.23
CA LYS A 33 -4.36 -16.99 3.85
C LYS A 33 -5.13 -15.77 3.38
N VAL A 34 -6.44 -15.72 3.66
CA VAL A 34 -7.30 -14.58 3.37
C VAL A 34 -6.82 -13.34 4.12
N LEU A 35 -6.63 -13.44 5.44
CA LEU A 35 -6.14 -12.33 6.27
C LEU A 35 -4.80 -11.79 5.76
N ASN A 36 -3.84 -12.68 5.45
CA ASN A 36 -2.55 -12.25 4.91
C ASN A 36 -2.69 -11.55 3.55
N SER A 37 -3.56 -12.02 2.65
CA SER A 37 -3.77 -11.38 1.35
C SER A 37 -4.33 -9.96 1.49
N ILE A 38 -5.36 -9.77 2.32
CA ILE A 38 -5.98 -8.47 2.56
C ILE A 38 -4.96 -7.51 3.18
N LEU A 39 -4.19 -7.97 4.17
CA LEU A 39 -3.14 -7.16 4.78
C LEU A 39 -2.04 -6.80 3.77
N LEU A 40 -1.60 -7.74 2.94
CA LEU A 40 -0.60 -7.48 1.91
C LEU A 40 -1.06 -6.44 0.89
N GLU A 41 -2.29 -6.55 0.40
CA GLU A 41 -2.88 -5.57 -0.52
C GLU A 41 -2.97 -4.18 0.12
N THR A 42 -3.48 -4.12 1.36
CA THR A 42 -3.61 -2.87 2.13
C THR A 42 -2.25 -2.22 2.37
N PHE A 43 -1.22 -3.01 2.72
CA PHE A 43 0.09 -2.49 3.02
C PHE A 43 0.94 -2.19 1.78
N LYS A 44 0.70 -2.80 0.62
CA LYS A 44 1.48 -2.50 -0.60
C LYS A 44 1.28 -1.06 -1.03
N GLY A 45 0.03 -0.59 -1.10
CA GLY A 45 -0.26 0.81 -1.47
C GLY A 45 0.18 1.80 -0.39
N LYS A 46 -0.08 1.49 0.90
CA LYS A 46 0.25 2.40 2.00
C LYS A 46 1.74 2.49 2.31
N ARG A 47 2.53 1.41 2.20
CA ARG A 47 3.96 1.47 2.58
C ARG A 47 4.77 2.35 1.65
N GLU A 48 4.55 2.28 0.35
CA GLU A 48 5.27 3.12 -0.60
C GLU A 48 4.87 4.59 -0.43
N MET A 49 3.57 4.85 -0.28
CA MET A 49 3.06 6.19 -0.01
C MET A 49 3.60 6.77 1.31
N LEU A 50 3.56 6.02 2.41
CA LEU A 50 4.11 6.45 3.70
C LEU A 50 5.63 6.62 3.62
N ARG A 51 6.34 5.73 2.91
CA ARG A 51 7.77 5.90 2.65
C ARG A 51 8.04 7.20 1.92
N LEU A 52 7.28 7.54 0.88
CA LEU A 52 7.46 8.77 0.10
C LEU A 52 7.10 10.04 0.89
N ILE A 53 6.08 9.97 1.76
CA ILE A 53 5.67 11.10 2.61
C ILE A 53 6.73 11.40 3.67
N TYR A 54 7.26 10.36 4.32
CA TYR A 54 8.21 10.50 5.43
C TYR A 54 9.68 10.37 5.02
N SER A 55 9.98 10.03 3.77
CA SER A 55 11.35 10.01 3.28
C SER A 55 11.94 11.40 3.29
N GLU A 56 13.24 11.46 3.54
CA GLU A 56 14.00 12.67 3.33
C GLU A 56 13.77 13.18 1.90
N LYS A 57 13.31 14.43 1.78
CA LYS A 57 13.01 14.99 0.46
C LYS A 57 14.33 15.15 -0.30
N ALA A 58 14.45 14.46 -1.44
CA ALA A 58 15.63 14.54 -2.30
C ALA A 58 15.94 15.98 -2.76
N ALA A 59 14.90 16.81 -2.88
CA ALA A 59 15.05 18.24 -3.10
C ALA A 59 13.86 19.00 -2.48
N LYS A 60 14.10 20.24 -2.06
CA LYS A 60 13.06 21.22 -1.76
C LYS A 60 13.11 22.26 -2.87
N THR A 61 11.95 22.65 -3.39
CA THR A 61 11.87 23.68 -4.42
C THR A 61 10.62 24.53 -4.23
N THR A 62 10.64 25.74 -4.77
CA THR A 62 9.48 26.63 -4.85
C THR A 62 8.75 26.47 -6.19
N CYS A 63 7.51 26.96 -6.29
CA CYS A 63 6.77 26.96 -7.56
C CYS A 63 7.52 27.74 -8.66
N GLU A 64 8.19 28.82 -8.28
CA GLU A 64 8.91 29.70 -9.21
C GLU A 64 10.15 29.00 -9.79
N GLU A 65 10.92 28.31 -8.94
CA GLU A 65 12.06 27.48 -9.34
C GLU A 65 11.64 26.33 -10.25
N PHE A 66 10.53 25.65 -9.91
CA PHE A 66 10.00 24.55 -10.71
C PHE A 66 9.56 25.02 -12.10
N GLU A 67 8.84 26.14 -12.19
CA GLU A 67 8.41 26.71 -13.49
C GLU A 67 9.60 27.15 -14.34
N LYS A 68 10.64 27.71 -13.71
CA LYS A 68 11.87 28.09 -14.42
C LYS A 68 12.57 26.85 -14.98
N PHE A 69 12.72 25.80 -14.17
CA PHE A 69 13.28 24.52 -14.59
C PHE A 69 12.48 23.88 -15.75
N ARG A 70 11.15 23.86 -15.64
CA ARG A 70 10.25 23.33 -16.69
C ARG A 70 10.43 24.07 -18.02
N ARG A 71 10.53 25.41 -17.99
CA ARG A 71 10.75 26.23 -19.19
C ARG A 71 12.10 25.95 -19.85
N GLU A 72 13.16 25.78 -19.07
CA GLU A 72 14.48 25.39 -19.59
C GLU A 72 14.47 24.00 -20.23
N LEU A 73 13.80 23.04 -19.61
CA LEU A 73 13.63 21.70 -20.15
C LEU A 73 12.88 21.69 -21.49
N SER A 74 11.78 22.45 -21.61
CA SER A 74 11.00 22.52 -22.86
C SER A 74 11.85 23.03 -24.02
N ARG A 75 12.63 24.10 -23.80
CA ARG A 75 13.54 24.65 -24.81
C ARG A 75 14.59 23.66 -25.30
N ARG A 76 15.04 22.76 -24.43
CA ARG A 76 16.05 21.74 -24.75
C ARG A 76 15.47 20.55 -25.54
N LEU A 77 14.17 20.30 -25.43
CA LEU A 77 13.49 19.17 -26.07
C LEU A 77 12.87 19.56 -27.43
N GLU A 78 12.78 20.86 -27.74
CA GLU A 78 12.30 21.41 -29.01
C GLU A 78 13.44 21.67 -30.03
N SER A 79 14.63 21.07 -29.84
CA SER A 79 15.79 21.16 -30.74
C SER A 79 15.90 19.95 -31.66
#